data_AF-A0A0C4G4L0-F1
#
_entry.id   AF-A0A0C4G4L0-F1
#
_cell.length_a   1.000
_cell.length_b   1.000
_cell.length_c   1.000
_cell.angle_alpha   90.00
_cell.angle_beta   90.00
_cell.angle_gamma   90.00
#
_symmetry.space_group_name_H-M   'P 1'
#
loop_
_entity.id
_entity.type
_entity.pdbx_description
1 polymer ?
#
loop_
_entity_poly.entity_id
_entity_poly.type
_entity_poly.pdbx_seq_one_letter_code
_entity_poly.pdbx_strand_id
1 'polypeptide(L)'
;REIVLDGFELGPVRFACESWLHSKHDNPQKRIFFPNKSYLPSETPEGVKRLREEELLTLRGNGQGERQSFERVYDYDVYNDLGDPDENSDLRRPVLGGPEHPYPRRCRTGRPRTKQDPLSEKRSSTVYVPRDECFSEVKQLTFNTKSLASALKALIPALKTVIVDKNLGFPVFSEIDALFDEGLPLPSRNVKISNLLPRLVSYIKDKGEDLLRFNPPATMERDRFFWLRDEEFGRQTLAGLNPCCIQLVTEWPLKSNLDPEVYGPAESAITTELVEKEIRGFLTVEEAIKQKKLFVLDYHDLLLPLVEEVRKLEGTTLYGSRALFFLTEDGTLRPLAIELTRPPYDGKPYWNRVLTP
;
A
#
# COMPACT_ATOMS: atom_id res chain seq x y z
N ARG A 1 10.12 -29.18 -13.69
CA ARG A 1 10.97 -28.42 -12.75
C ARG A 1 12.38 -28.32 -13.32
N GLU A 2 13.02 -29.45 -13.58
CA GLU A 2 14.32 -29.50 -14.27
C GLU A 2 14.35 -30.59 -15.35
N ILE A 3 15.33 -30.50 -16.24
CA ILE A 3 15.72 -31.57 -17.16
C ILE A 3 17.21 -31.85 -16.89
N VAL A 4 17.56 -33.13 -16.73
CA VAL A 4 18.94 -33.59 -16.52
C VAL A 4 19.28 -34.54 -17.66
N LEU A 5 20.39 -34.25 -18.35
CA LEU A 5 20.92 -35.10 -19.41
C LEU A 5 22.23 -35.72 -18.93
N ASP A 6 22.23 -37.04 -18.78
CA ASP A 6 23.39 -37.85 -18.38
C ASP A 6 24.21 -38.33 -19.59
N GLY A 7 25.41 -38.88 -19.35
CA GLY A 7 26.22 -39.55 -20.37
C GLY A 7 27.29 -38.69 -21.05
N PHE A 8 27.58 -37.49 -20.53
CA PHE A 8 28.68 -36.67 -21.01
C PHE A 8 29.96 -36.89 -20.19
N GLU A 9 31.13 -36.84 -20.83
CA GLU A 9 32.44 -37.03 -20.19
C GLU A 9 32.73 -36.02 -19.06
N LEU A 10 32.13 -34.83 -19.14
CA LEU A 10 32.30 -33.74 -18.18
C LEU A 10 31.22 -33.72 -17.07
N GLY A 11 30.39 -34.76 -17.00
CA GLY A 11 29.29 -34.87 -16.05
C GLY A 11 27.92 -34.42 -16.60
N PRO A 12 26.85 -34.57 -15.82
CA PRO A 12 25.48 -34.33 -16.28
C PRO A 12 25.21 -32.86 -16.61
N VAL A 13 24.48 -32.61 -17.71
CA VAL A 13 24.04 -31.27 -18.10
C VAL A 13 22.64 -31.01 -17.55
N ARG A 14 22.49 -29.92 -16.81
CA ARG A 14 21.24 -29.56 -16.11
C ARG A 14 20.58 -28.33 -16.71
N PHE A 15 19.25 -28.38 -16.80
CA PHE A 15 18.39 -27.29 -17.25
C PHE A 15 17.35 -27.00 -16.15
N ALA A 16 17.46 -25.83 -15.51
CA ALA A 16 16.47 -25.32 -14.58
C ALA A 16 15.34 -24.65 -15.38
N CYS A 17 14.21 -25.34 -15.49
CA CYS A 17 13.11 -24.89 -16.35
C CYS A 17 12.10 -24.03 -15.59
N GLU A 18 11.69 -24.48 -14.40
CA GLU A 18 10.74 -23.81 -13.48
C GLU A 18 9.63 -22.96 -14.13
N SER A 19 9.03 -23.49 -15.19
CA SER A 19 8.07 -22.75 -16.02
C SER A 19 6.93 -23.66 -16.46
N TRP A 20 5.76 -23.06 -16.66
CA TRP A 20 4.57 -23.74 -17.17
C TRP A 20 4.70 -24.10 -18.64
N LEU A 21 4.37 -25.34 -19.01
CA LEU A 21 4.28 -25.79 -20.39
C LEU A 21 2.80 -25.94 -20.76
N HIS A 22 2.38 -25.18 -21.76
CA HIS A 22 1.01 -25.22 -22.28
C HIS A 22 0.89 -26.18 -23.45
N SER A 23 -0.35 -26.58 -23.76
CA SER A 23 -0.62 -27.39 -24.94
C SER A 23 -0.13 -26.66 -26.20
N LYS A 24 0.42 -27.41 -27.16
CA LYS A 24 0.80 -26.88 -28.48
C LYS A 24 -0.39 -26.29 -29.26
N HIS A 25 -1.62 -26.63 -28.84
CA HIS A 25 -2.86 -26.09 -29.38
C HIS A 25 -3.18 -24.70 -28.84
N ASP A 26 -2.74 -24.39 -27.61
CA ASP A 26 -2.93 -23.09 -26.97
C ASP A 26 -1.78 -22.13 -27.34
N ASN A 27 -0.54 -22.62 -27.29
CA ASN A 27 0.64 -21.88 -27.70
C ASN A 27 1.42 -22.68 -28.76
N PRO A 28 1.34 -22.29 -30.05
CA PRO A 28 2.05 -23.00 -31.11
C PRO A 28 3.56 -22.78 -31.07
N GLN A 29 4.03 -21.78 -30.31
CA GLN A 29 5.44 -21.46 -30.21
C GLN A 29 6.18 -22.47 -29.34
N LYS A 30 7.29 -22.99 -29.85
CA LYS A 30 8.14 -23.92 -29.11
C LYS A 30 8.82 -23.20 -27.94
N ARG A 31 8.84 -23.88 -26.79
CA ARG A 31 9.55 -23.41 -25.59
C ARG A 31 11.02 -23.79 -25.66
N ILE A 32 11.88 -22.83 -25.36
CA ILE A 32 13.33 -23.00 -25.30
C ILE A 32 13.78 -22.97 -23.85
N PHE A 33 14.68 -23.89 -23.47
CA PHE A 33 15.33 -23.91 -22.17
C PHE A 33 16.85 -23.99 -22.38
N PHE A 34 17.60 -23.20 -21.60
CA PHE A 34 19.05 -23.16 -21.65
C PHE A 34 19.65 -23.95 -20.46
N PRO A 35 20.86 -24.51 -20.61
CA PRO A 35 21.55 -25.15 -19.50
C PRO A 35 21.94 -24.11 -18.43
N ASN A 36 22.16 -24.56 -17.20
CA ASN A 36 22.41 -23.70 -16.02
C ASN A 36 23.73 -22.89 -16.04
N LYS A 37 24.43 -22.85 -17.17
CA LYS A 37 25.67 -22.09 -17.31
C LYS A 37 25.37 -20.67 -17.78
N SER A 38 25.88 -19.69 -17.03
CA SER A 38 25.67 -18.26 -17.32
C SER A 38 26.69 -17.73 -18.33
N TYR A 39 26.22 -16.86 -19.24
CA TYR A 39 27.05 -16.19 -20.24
C TYR A 39 26.61 -14.74 -20.42
N LEU A 40 27.57 -13.81 -20.47
CA LEU A 40 27.32 -12.47 -20.99
C LEU A 40 26.92 -12.56 -22.48
N PRO A 41 26.22 -11.54 -23.04
CA PRO A 41 25.88 -11.53 -24.46
C PRO A 41 27.09 -11.81 -25.38
N SER A 42 28.25 -11.21 -25.11
CA SER A 42 29.50 -11.40 -25.85
C SER A 42 30.11 -12.80 -25.76
N GLU A 43 29.80 -13.55 -24.71
CA GLU A 43 30.34 -14.89 -24.43
C GLU A 43 29.37 -16.01 -24.80
N THR A 44 28.18 -15.66 -25.32
CA THR A 44 27.16 -16.65 -25.69
C THR A 44 27.72 -17.57 -26.77
N PRO A 45 27.71 -18.90 -26.59
CA PRO A 45 28.20 -19.83 -27.61
C PRO A 45 27.45 -19.63 -28.94
N GLU A 46 28.18 -19.65 -30.06
CA GLU A 46 27.65 -19.30 -31.38
C GLU A 46 26.39 -20.10 -31.75
N GLY A 47 26.36 -21.39 -31.43
CA GLY A 47 25.25 -22.30 -31.73
C GLY A 47 23.92 -21.95 -31.04
N VAL A 48 23.93 -21.10 -30.00
CA VAL A 48 22.72 -20.71 -29.25
C VAL A 48 22.41 -19.21 -29.28
N LYS A 49 23.23 -18.39 -29.95
CA LYS A 49 23.00 -16.93 -30.05
C LYS A 49 21.64 -16.59 -30.65
N ARG A 50 21.29 -17.22 -31.78
CA ARG A 50 19.98 -17.04 -32.43
C ARG A 50 18.82 -17.39 -31.48
N LEU A 51 18.92 -18.50 -30.76
CA LEU A 51 17.87 -18.94 -29.82
C LEU A 51 17.71 -17.95 -28.65
N ARG A 52 18.82 -17.38 -28.16
CA ARG A 52 18.80 -16.33 -27.12
C ARG A 52 18.05 -15.10 -27.61
N GLU A 53 18.33 -14.65 -28.83
CA GLU A 53 17.67 -13.48 -29.43
C GLU A 53 16.18 -13.71 -29.68
N GLU A 54 15.82 -14.87 -30.25
CA GLU A 54 14.43 -15.26 -30.50
C GLU A 54 13.60 -15.33 -29.20
N GLU A 55 14.17 -15.90 -28.14
CA GLU A 55 13.50 -15.93 -26.84
C GLU A 55 13.27 -14.53 -26.28
N LEU A 56 14.26 -13.63 -26.40
CA LEU A 56 14.10 -12.24 -25.95
C LEU A 56 13.06 -11.45 -26.77
N LEU A 57 12.93 -11.73 -28.07
CA LEU A 57 11.88 -11.12 -28.90
C LEU A 57 10.50 -11.65 -28.51
N THR A 58 10.42 -12.95 -28.22
CA THR A 58 9.19 -13.61 -27.75
C THR A 58 8.69 -13.02 -26.44
N LEU A 59 9.60 -12.84 -25.47
CA LEU A 59 9.28 -12.25 -24.17
C LEU A 59 8.88 -10.78 -24.28
N ARG A 60 9.36 -10.02 -25.26
CA ARG A 60 8.94 -8.63 -25.51
C ARG A 60 7.58 -8.54 -26.19
N GLY A 61 7.25 -9.51 -27.05
CA GLY A 61 6.06 -9.45 -27.89
C GLY A 61 6.11 -8.26 -28.87
N ASN A 62 4.94 -7.77 -29.27
CA ASN A 62 4.78 -6.75 -30.32
C ASN A 62 4.02 -5.50 -29.87
N GLY A 63 3.70 -5.36 -28.57
CA GLY A 63 2.94 -4.23 -28.03
C GLY A 63 1.45 -4.17 -28.38
N GLN A 64 0.91 -5.21 -29.04
CA GLN A 64 -0.47 -5.24 -29.53
C GLN A 64 -1.25 -6.41 -28.94
N GLY A 65 -2.58 -6.38 -29.08
CA GLY A 65 -3.49 -7.46 -28.66
C GLY A 65 -3.74 -7.54 -27.15
N GLU A 66 -4.81 -8.25 -26.78
CA GLU A 66 -5.14 -8.58 -25.40
C GLU A 66 -4.33 -9.79 -24.94
N ARG A 67 -3.72 -9.68 -23.76
CA ARG A 67 -2.84 -10.71 -23.22
C ARG A 67 -3.60 -11.93 -22.74
N GLN A 68 -3.12 -13.11 -23.11
CA GLN A 68 -3.72 -14.41 -22.76
C GLN A 68 -3.00 -15.06 -21.58
N SER A 69 -3.71 -15.88 -20.81
CA SER A 69 -3.19 -16.45 -19.55
C SER A 69 -1.95 -17.34 -19.69
N PHE A 70 -1.72 -17.92 -20.87
CA PHE A 70 -0.55 -18.76 -21.17
C PHE A 70 0.66 -17.97 -21.69
N GLU A 71 0.49 -16.68 -22.01
CA GLU A 71 1.56 -15.85 -22.58
C GLU A 71 2.62 -15.50 -21.52
N ARG A 72 3.84 -15.23 -22.00
CA ARG A 72 4.99 -14.78 -21.23
C ARG A 72 5.50 -13.43 -21.72
N VAL A 73 4.59 -12.60 -22.20
CA VAL A 73 4.93 -11.30 -22.79
C VAL A 73 5.01 -10.25 -21.69
N TYR A 74 6.17 -9.62 -21.58
CA TYR A 74 6.48 -8.51 -20.68
C TYR A 74 6.56 -7.22 -21.49
N ASP A 75 5.66 -6.31 -21.18
CA ASP A 75 5.58 -5.00 -21.84
C ASP A 75 4.97 -3.97 -20.88
N TYR A 76 5.06 -2.69 -21.23
CA TYR A 76 4.68 -1.58 -20.37
C TYR A 76 3.36 -0.94 -20.78
N ASP A 77 2.62 -0.47 -19.79
CA ASP A 77 1.48 0.43 -19.99
C ASP A 77 1.33 1.32 -18.73
N VAL A 78 0.48 2.34 -18.83
CA VAL A 78 0.18 3.28 -17.74
C VAL A 78 -0.96 2.73 -16.86
N TYR A 79 -1.16 3.32 -15.68
CA TYR A 79 -2.30 3.01 -14.82
C TYR A 79 -3.55 3.74 -15.33
N ASN A 80 -4.16 3.16 -16.36
CA ASN A 80 -5.42 3.58 -16.96
C ASN A 80 -6.54 2.54 -16.73
N ASP A 81 -6.32 1.57 -15.84
CA ASP A 81 -7.18 0.41 -15.59
C ASP A 81 -7.75 0.38 -14.15
N LEU A 82 -7.68 1.51 -13.45
CA LEU A 82 -8.18 1.68 -12.09
C LEU A 82 -9.66 2.09 -12.03
N GLY A 83 -10.10 2.95 -12.95
CA GLY A 83 -11.47 3.43 -13.03
C GLY A 83 -12.42 2.47 -13.75
N ASP A 84 -13.73 2.66 -13.55
CA ASP A 84 -14.79 1.94 -14.27
C ASP A 84 -15.90 2.87 -14.79
N PRO A 85 -15.57 3.78 -15.72
CA PRO A 85 -16.52 4.78 -16.21
C PRO A 85 -17.70 4.17 -16.97
N ASP A 86 -17.58 2.95 -17.52
CA ASP A 86 -18.68 2.27 -18.20
C ASP A 86 -19.77 1.80 -17.21
N GLU A 87 -19.39 1.45 -15.98
CA GLU A 87 -20.33 1.09 -14.90
C GLU A 87 -20.99 2.34 -14.30
N ASN A 88 -20.19 3.35 -13.96
CA ASN A 88 -20.65 4.63 -13.42
C ASN A 88 -19.62 5.73 -13.72
N SER A 89 -20.08 6.90 -14.19
CA SER A 89 -19.23 8.07 -14.45
C SER A 89 -18.41 8.51 -13.23
N ASP A 90 -18.92 8.34 -12.01
CA ASP A 90 -18.24 8.71 -10.76
C ASP A 90 -17.05 7.78 -10.44
N LEU A 91 -16.97 6.63 -11.11
CA LEU A 91 -15.86 5.68 -11.01
C LEU A 91 -14.73 6.00 -12.00
N ARG A 92 -14.83 7.09 -12.77
CA ARG A 92 -13.73 7.56 -13.60
C ARG A 92 -12.52 7.95 -12.74
N ARG A 93 -11.32 7.59 -13.18
CA ARG A 93 -10.06 7.94 -12.51
C ARG A 93 -9.08 8.52 -13.53
N PRO A 94 -8.21 9.47 -13.12
CA PRO A 94 -7.18 9.99 -14.01
C PRO A 94 -6.19 8.88 -14.37
N VAL A 95 -5.60 9.00 -15.56
CA VAL A 95 -4.53 8.09 -16.01
C VAL A 95 -3.23 8.47 -15.28
N LEU A 96 -2.60 7.50 -14.60
CA LEU A 96 -1.31 7.71 -13.94
C LEU A 96 -0.17 7.11 -14.77
N GLY A 97 0.86 7.92 -15.03
CA GLY A 97 2.02 7.59 -15.86
C GLY A 97 2.31 8.59 -16.98
N GLY A 98 1.49 9.65 -17.13
CA GLY A 98 1.71 10.74 -18.07
C GLY A 98 2.56 11.89 -17.49
N PRO A 99 2.78 12.96 -18.26
CA PRO A 99 3.47 14.17 -17.77
C PRO A 99 2.71 14.87 -16.64
N GLU A 100 1.38 14.90 -16.70
CA GLU A 100 0.51 15.54 -15.68
C GLU A 100 0.47 14.74 -14.37
N HIS A 101 0.50 13.41 -14.47
CA HIS A 101 0.52 12.50 -13.32
C HIS A 101 1.65 11.49 -13.48
N PRO A 102 2.92 11.88 -13.21
CA PRO A 102 4.06 10.98 -13.33
C PRO A 102 3.87 9.76 -12.41
N TYR A 103 4.06 8.57 -12.97
CA TYR A 103 3.91 7.33 -12.22
C TYR A 103 4.71 6.20 -12.88
N PRO A 104 5.22 5.21 -12.11
CA PRO A 104 5.81 4.01 -12.67
C PRO A 104 4.88 3.32 -13.68
N ARG A 105 5.46 2.68 -14.70
CA ARG A 105 4.70 1.83 -15.62
C ARG A 105 4.32 0.53 -14.93
N ARG A 106 3.24 -0.07 -15.40
CA ARG A 106 2.79 -1.42 -15.01
C ARG A 106 2.93 -2.40 -16.18
N CYS A 107 2.73 -3.69 -15.89
CA CYS A 107 2.67 -4.71 -16.94
C CYS A 107 1.46 -4.49 -17.85
N ARG A 108 1.69 -4.40 -19.16
CA ARG A 108 0.64 -4.27 -20.17
C ARG A 108 -0.28 -5.49 -20.15
N THR A 109 -1.57 -5.24 -20.23
CA THR A 109 -2.62 -6.28 -20.29
C THR A 109 -3.40 -6.24 -21.60
N GLY A 110 -3.53 -5.04 -22.20
CA GLY A 110 -4.06 -4.87 -23.55
C GLY A 110 -5.54 -5.20 -23.71
N ARG A 111 -6.33 -5.17 -22.62
CA ARG A 111 -7.79 -5.32 -22.70
C ARG A 111 -8.37 -4.14 -23.50
N PRO A 112 -9.59 -4.29 -24.03
CA PRO A 112 -10.26 -3.20 -24.74
C PRO A 112 -10.40 -1.93 -23.90
N ARG A 113 -10.46 -0.78 -24.56
CA ARG A 113 -10.80 0.50 -23.92
C ARG A 113 -12.26 0.53 -23.47
N THR A 114 -12.57 1.36 -22.48
CA THR A 114 -13.97 1.60 -22.09
C THR A 114 -14.69 2.41 -23.18
N LYS A 115 -16.03 2.34 -23.21
CA LYS A 115 -16.84 3.09 -24.19
C LYS A 115 -16.95 4.56 -23.81
N GLN A 116 -17.08 4.85 -22.51
CA GLN A 116 -17.25 6.21 -22.00
C GLN A 116 -15.93 7.01 -21.91
N ASP A 117 -14.78 6.34 -21.79
CA ASP A 117 -13.47 6.99 -21.72
C ASP A 117 -12.40 6.19 -22.49
N PRO A 118 -12.14 6.53 -23.77
CA PRO A 118 -11.18 5.80 -24.61
C PRO A 118 -9.73 5.79 -24.09
N LEU A 119 -9.39 6.64 -23.10
CA LEU A 119 -8.08 6.61 -22.44
C LEU A 119 -7.99 5.54 -21.35
N SER A 120 -9.13 5.06 -20.85
CA SER A 120 -9.23 4.05 -19.80
C SER A 120 -9.34 2.63 -20.38
N GLU A 121 -8.60 1.69 -19.80
CA GLU A 121 -8.71 0.26 -20.10
C GLU A 121 -9.84 -0.38 -19.29
N LYS A 122 -10.62 -1.27 -19.91
CA LYS A 122 -11.76 -1.93 -19.28
C LYS A 122 -11.34 -2.82 -18.10
N ARG A 123 -12.13 -2.80 -17.03
CA ARG A 123 -11.95 -3.64 -15.84
C ARG A 123 -12.21 -5.12 -16.15
N SER A 124 -11.53 -5.99 -15.41
CA SER A 124 -11.72 -7.44 -15.47
C SER A 124 -11.60 -8.04 -14.07
N SER A 125 -12.27 -9.17 -13.84
CA SER A 125 -12.16 -9.96 -12.61
C SER A 125 -10.83 -10.74 -12.53
N THR A 126 -10.07 -10.75 -13.62
CA THR A 126 -8.72 -11.32 -13.71
C THR A 126 -7.80 -10.35 -14.44
N VAL A 127 -6.64 -10.09 -13.85
CA VAL A 127 -5.62 -9.21 -14.44
C VAL A 127 -4.47 -10.09 -14.90
N TYR A 128 -4.12 -9.99 -16.18
CA TYR A 128 -3.00 -10.74 -16.74
C TYR A 128 -1.69 -10.33 -16.06
N VAL A 129 -0.88 -11.34 -15.79
CA VAL A 129 0.57 -11.24 -15.59
C VAL A 129 1.21 -12.34 -16.44
N PRO A 130 2.48 -12.19 -16.87
CA PRO A 130 3.18 -13.24 -17.59
C PRO A 130 3.09 -14.56 -16.83
N ARG A 131 2.88 -15.67 -17.56
CA ARG A 131 2.44 -16.95 -16.98
C ARG A 131 3.30 -17.44 -15.82
N ASP A 132 4.61 -17.24 -15.90
CA ASP A 132 5.56 -17.70 -14.88
C ASP A 132 5.63 -16.75 -13.67
N GLU A 133 5.10 -15.53 -13.77
CA GLU A 133 4.89 -14.59 -12.65
C GLU A 133 3.58 -14.86 -11.90
N CYS A 134 2.66 -15.63 -12.49
CA CYS A 134 1.47 -16.07 -11.76
C CYS A 134 1.90 -16.86 -10.53
N PHE A 135 1.36 -16.49 -9.36
CA PHE A 135 1.53 -17.31 -8.17
C PHE A 135 1.20 -18.78 -8.46
N SER A 136 2.02 -19.69 -7.92
CA SER A 136 1.67 -21.11 -7.88
C SER A 136 0.35 -21.31 -7.13
N GLU A 137 -0.38 -22.38 -7.41
CA GLU A 137 -1.67 -22.66 -6.75
C GLU A 137 -1.57 -22.60 -5.21
N VAL A 138 -0.47 -23.11 -4.64
CA VAL A 138 -0.20 -23.06 -3.19
C VAL A 138 -0.01 -21.63 -2.69
N LYS A 139 0.72 -20.79 -3.42
CA LYS A 139 0.89 -19.37 -3.08
C LYS A 139 -0.44 -18.60 -3.30
N GLN A 140 -1.21 -18.92 -4.34
CA GLN A 140 -2.55 -18.35 -4.57
C GLN A 140 -3.51 -18.66 -3.44
N LEU A 141 -3.51 -19.88 -2.89
CA LEU A 141 -4.34 -20.22 -1.72
C LEU A 141 -3.98 -19.38 -0.49
N THR A 142 -2.71 -19.00 -0.34
CA THR A 142 -2.22 -18.19 0.79
C THR A 142 -2.38 -16.67 0.57
N PHE A 143 -2.26 -16.21 -0.68
CA PHE A 143 -2.23 -14.80 -1.08
C PHE A 143 -3.38 -14.39 -1.98
N ASN A 144 -4.49 -15.14 -2.00
CA ASN A 144 -5.59 -14.80 -2.88
C ASN A 144 -6.08 -13.39 -2.50
N THR A 145 -5.72 -12.39 -3.29
CA THR A 145 -6.22 -11.02 -3.17
C THR A 145 -7.72 -11.02 -3.39
N LYS A 146 -8.24 -12.00 -4.15
CA LYS A 146 -9.66 -12.35 -4.19
C LYS A 146 -10.18 -12.81 -2.83
N SER A 147 -9.46 -13.61 -2.05
CA SER A 147 -9.86 -13.98 -0.68
C SER A 147 -9.82 -12.79 0.29
N LEU A 148 -8.82 -11.90 0.20
CA LEU A 148 -8.76 -10.68 1.01
C LEU A 148 -9.89 -9.71 0.65
N ALA A 149 -10.09 -9.46 -0.65
CA ALA A 149 -11.19 -8.66 -1.16
C ALA A 149 -12.55 -9.32 -0.91
N SER A 150 -12.68 -10.64 -0.99
CA SER A 150 -13.90 -11.39 -0.67
C SER A 150 -14.16 -11.42 0.83
N ALA A 151 -13.13 -11.52 1.67
CA ALA A 151 -13.26 -11.41 3.12
C ALA A 151 -13.77 -10.02 3.49
N LEU A 152 -13.14 -8.96 2.98
CA LEU A 152 -13.63 -7.59 3.16
C LEU A 152 -15.05 -7.41 2.60
N LYS A 153 -15.34 -7.90 1.38
CA LYS A 153 -16.68 -7.84 0.79
C LYS A 153 -17.73 -8.66 1.52
N ALA A 154 -17.36 -9.77 2.17
CA ALA A 154 -18.28 -10.58 2.98
C ALA A 154 -18.49 -9.98 4.38
N LEU A 155 -17.47 -9.29 4.91
CA LEU A 155 -17.53 -8.54 6.17
C LEU A 155 -18.39 -7.27 6.03
N ILE A 156 -18.36 -6.58 4.88
CA ILE A 156 -19.16 -5.35 4.68
C ILE A 156 -20.66 -5.57 4.96
N PRO A 157 -21.34 -6.61 4.44
CA PRO A 157 -22.72 -6.93 4.81
C PRO A 157 -22.90 -7.33 6.29
N ALA A 158 -21.95 -8.07 6.87
CA ALA A 158 -21.99 -8.47 8.28
C ALA A 158 -21.91 -7.26 9.23
N LEU A 159 -21.04 -6.32 8.88
CA LEU A 159 -20.94 -5.03 9.54
C LEU A 159 -22.19 -4.18 9.29
N LYS A 160 -22.76 -4.17 8.08
CA LYS A 160 -24.00 -3.42 7.76
C LYS A 160 -25.26 -3.89 8.49
N THR A 161 -25.35 -5.16 8.92
CA THR A 161 -26.49 -5.64 9.71
C THR A 161 -26.36 -5.29 11.19
N VAL A 162 -25.12 -5.18 11.69
CA VAL A 162 -24.81 -4.72 13.06
C VAL A 162 -24.82 -3.19 13.16
N ILE A 163 -24.41 -2.52 12.08
CA ILE A 163 -24.38 -1.08 11.90
C ILE A 163 -25.67 -0.69 11.15
N VAL A 164 -26.78 -0.66 11.89
CA VAL A 164 -28.11 -0.24 11.41
C VAL A 164 -28.09 1.19 10.86
N ASP A 165 -27.10 2.00 11.26
CA ASP A 165 -26.81 3.33 10.74
C ASP A 165 -25.32 3.45 10.40
N LYS A 166 -24.97 3.67 9.12
CA LYS A 166 -23.57 3.83 8.66
C LYS A 166 -22.85 5.03 9.28
N ASN A 167 -23.59 5.94 9.93
CA ASN A 167 -23.06 7.08 10.67
C ASN A 167 -22.80 6.75 12.15
N LEU A 168 -23.18 5.57 12.63
CA LEU A 168 -22.92 5.14 14.00
C LEU A 168 -21.44 4.70 14.10
N GLY A 169 -20.59 5.58 14.65
CA GLY A 169 -19.25 5.21 15.07
C GLY A 169 -19.25 4.34 16.34
N PHE A 170 -18.10 3.80 16.71
CA PHE A 170 -17.95 3.14 18.01
C PHE A 170 -18.13 4.17 19.13
N PRO A 171 -19.10 4.02 20.04
CA PRO A 171 -19.34 4.94 21.14
C PRO A 171 -18.24 4.89 22.21
N VAL A 172 -17.58 3.74 22.39
CA VAL A 172 -16.49 3.54 23.38
C VAL A 172 -15.40 2.59 22.85
N PHE A 173 -14.18 2.70 23.38
CA PHE A 173 -13.05 1.87 22.94
C PHE A 173 -13.25 0.36 23.20
N SER A 174 -14.02 -0.03 24.23
CA SER A 174 -14.30 -1.44 24.51
C SER A 174 -15.09 -2.12 23.38
N GLU A 175 -15.86 -1.38 22.58
CA GLU A 175 -16.53 -1.96 21.40
C GLU A 175 -15.56 -2.25 20.26
N ILE A 176 -14.43 -1.54 20.21
CA ILE A 176 -13.33 -1.88 19.30
C ILE A 176 -12.64 -3.16 19.80
N ASP A 177 -12.39 -3.27 21.12
CA ASP A 177 -11.81 -4.48 21.72
C ASP A 177 -12.69 -5.71 21.53
N ALA A 178 -14.02 -5.56 21.58
CA ALA A 178 -14.98 -6.63 21.35
C ALA A 178 -14.81 -7.30 19.98
N LEU A 179 -14.28 -6.60 18.96
CA LEU A 179 -13.95 -7.19 17.66
C LEU A 179 -12.90 -8.31 17.75
N PHE A 180 -12.01 -8.21 18.73
CA PHE A 180 -10.91 -9.16 18.97
C PHE A 180 -11.25 -10.19 20.05
N ASP A 181 -12.09 -9.84 21.02
CA ASP A 181 -12.44 -10.71 22.15
C ASP A 181 -13.70 -11.56 21.88
N GLU A 182 -14.81 -10.89 21.55
CA GLU A 182 -16.14 -11.50 21.40
C GLU A 182 -16.42 -11.87 19.93
N GLY A 183 -15.99 -11.03 18.99
CA GLY A 183 -16.25 -11.19 17.56
C GLY A 183 -17.63 -10.67 17.13
N LEU A 184 -17.88 -10.71 15.82
CA LEU A 184 -19.11 -10.20 15.20
C LEU A 184 -20.02 -11.34 14.74
N PRO A 185 -21.33 -11.24 14.94
CA PRO A 185 -22.29 -12.22 14.43
C PRO A 185 -22.32 -12.23 12.91
N LEU A 186 -22.33 -13.44 12.31
CA LEU A 186 -22.44 -13.61 10.88
C LEU A 186 -23.89 -13.42 10.40
N PRO A 187 -24.14 -12.58 9.37
CA PRO A 187 -25.48 -12.27 8.91
C PRO A 187 -26.18 -13.42 8.18
N SER A 188 -25.44 -14.46 7.73
CA SER A 188 -26.07 -15.61 7.06
C SER A 188 -25.21 -16.88 7.08
N ARG A 189 -25.88 -18.04 7.19
CA ARG A 189 -25.32 -19.40 7.09
C ARG A 189 -24.78 -19.77 5.69
N ASN A 190 -24.98 -18.91 4.68
CA ASN A 190 -24.63 -19.19 3.27
C ASN A 190 -23.31 -18.54 2.80
N VAL A 191 -22.61 -17.81 3.67
CA VAL A 191 -21.27 -17.30 3.31
C VAL A 191 -20.32 -18.49 3.23
N LYS A 192 -19.65 -18.68 2.09
CA LYS A 192 -18.58 -19.68 1.97
C LYS A 192 -17.35 -19.20 2.77
N ILE A 193 -17.33 -19.55 4.06
CA ILE A 193 -16.29 -19.21 5.05
C ILE A 193 -14.91 -19.78 4.66
N SER A 194 -14.86 -20.76 3.75
CA SER A 194 -13.64 -21.39 3.22
C SER A 194 -12.63 -20.41 2.59
N ASN A 195 -13.04 -19.16 2.34
CA ASN A 195 -12.21 -18.14 1.71
C ASN A 195 -11.70 -17.07 2.69
N LEU A 196 -12.00 -17.16 3.99
CA LEU A 196 -11.46 -16.22 4.97
C LEU A 196 -9.98 -16.49 5.21
N LEU A 197 -9.20 -15.41 5.38
CA LEU A 197 -7.78 -15.50 5.70
C LEU A 197 -7.61 -15.76 7.20
N PRO A 198 -7.16 -16.96 7.62
CA PRO A 198 -7.04 -17.30 9.04
C PRO A 198 -6.06 -16.41 9.80
N ARG A 199 -5.17 -15.72 9.08
CA ARG A 199 -4.22 -14.75 9.64
C ARG A 199 -4.89 -13.47 10.15
N LEU A 200 -6.01 -13.06 9.58
CA LEU A 200 -6.69 -11.81 9.94
C LEU A 200 -7.93 -12.05 10.79
N VAL A 201 -8.69 -13.09 10.47
CA VAL A 201 -9.95 -13.42 11.12
C VAL A 201 -10.05 -14.91 11.37
N SER A 202 -10.59 -15.26 12.52
CA SER A 202 -10.91 -16.61 12.94
C SER A 202 -12.43 -16.79 12.99
N TYR A 203 -12.89 -17.97 12.63
CA TYR A 203 -14.30 -18.36 12.76
C TYR A 203 -14.48 -19.15 14.05
N ILE A 204 -15.48 -18.78 14.84
CA ILE A 204 -15.73 -19.37 16.16
C ILE A 204 -17.21 -19.67 16.27
N LYS A 205 -17.50 -20.83 16.85
CA LYS A 205 -18.85 -21.23 17.20
C LYS A 205 -19.04 -21.03 18.69
N ASP A 206 -19.76 -19.99 19.10
CA ASP A 206 -20.09 -19.74 20.50
C ASP A 206 -21.61 -19.84 20.71
N LYS A 207 -22.03 -20.58 21.73
CA LYS A 207 -23.45 -20.78 22.13
C LYS A 207 -24.45 -21.08 20.99
N GLY A 208 -23.98 -21.69 19.89
CA GLY A 208 -24.80 -22.03 18.72
C GLY A 208 -24.86 -20.97 17.63
N GLU A 209 -24.20 -19.83 17.83
CA GLU A 209 -24.02 -18.75 16.87
C GLU A 209 -22.65 -18.82 16.20
N ASP A 210 -22.63 -18.32 14.97
CA ASP A 210 -21.47 -18.31 14.08
C ASP A 210 -20.83 -16.92 14.14
N LEU A 211 -19.64 -16.81 14.74
CA LEU A 211 -18.95 -15.54 15.01
C LEU A 211 -17.67 -15.39 14.17
N LEU A 212 -17.37 -14.16 13.76
CA LEU A 212 -16.09 -13.76 13.18
C LEU A 212 -15.28 -12.93 14.17
N ARG A 213 -14.10 -13.42 14.56
CA ARG A 213 -13.23 -12.75 15.52
C ARG A 213 -11.90 -12.37 14.90
N PHE A 214 -11.49 -11.12 15.04
CA PHE A 214 -10.19 -10.66 14.56
C PHE A 214 -9.06 -11.19 15.45
N ASN A 215 -7.92 -11.49 14.85
CA ASN A 215 -6.74 -11.83 15.64
C ASN A 215 -6.14 -10.53 16.20
N PRO A 216 -5.95 -10.42 17.53
CA PRO A 216 -5.37 -9.23 18.12
C PRO A 216 -3.90 -9.04 17.67
N PRO A 217 -3.43 -7.80 17.49
CA PRO A 217 -2.01 -7.50 17.40
C PRO A 217 -1.26 -8.04 18.62
N ALA A 218 -0.06 -8.60 18.42
CA ALA A 218 0.73 -9.19 19.49
C ALA A 218 1.04 -8.23 20.66
N THR A 219 1.07 -6.92 20.40
CA THR A 219 1.26 -5.89 21.43
C THR A 219 0.05 -5.74 22.35
N MET A 220 -1.17 -5.93 21.83
CA MET A 220 -2.41 -5.86 22.62
C MET A 220 -2.53 -7.00 23.64
N GLU A 221 -1.87 -8.13 23.42
CA GLU A 221 -1.86 -9.25 24.39
C GLU A 221 -1.14 -8.88 25.70
N ARG A 222 -0.18 -7.95 25.65
CA ARG A 222 0.59 -7.51 26.83
C ARG A 222 0.04 -6.25 27.46
N ASP A 223 -0.30 -5.26 26.64
CA ASP A 223 -0.87 -3.99 27.07
C ASP A 223 -1.92 -3.54 26.05
N ARG A 224 -3.21 -3.59 26.41
CA ARG A 224 -4.31 -3.19 25.52
C ARG A 224 -4.31 -1.70 25.20
N PHE A 225 -3.72 -0.88 26.08
CA PHE A 225 -3.71 0.58 25.94
C PHE A 225 -2.36 1.11 25.45
N PHE A 226 -1.45 0.23 24.99
CA PHE A 226 -0.11 0.61 24.55
C PHE A 226 -0.14 1.74 23.51
N TRP A 227 -1.10 1.70 22.59
CA TRP A 227 -1.24 2.63 21.46
C TRP A 227 -1.70 4.04 21.87
N LEU A 228 -2.16 4.24 23.11
CA LEU A 228 -2.53 5.56 23.65
C LEU A 228 -1.33 6.30 24.27
N ARG A 229 -0.18 5.65 24.40
CA ARG A 229 1.01 6.22 25.05
C ARG A 229 1.84 7.04 24.07
N ASP A 230 2.27 8.22 24.51
CA ASP A 230 3.18 9.09 23.75
C ASP A 230 4.49 8.39 23.38
N GLU A 231 5.01 7.55 24.28
CA GLU A 231 6.23 6.76 24.03
C GLU A 231 6.02 5.77 22.87
N GLU A 232 4.84 5.16 22.76
CA GLU A 232 4.53 4.26 21.65
C GLU A 232 4.30 5.04 20.36
N PHE A 233 3.63 6.20 20.41
CA PHE A 233 3.51 7.09 19.27
C PHE A 233 4.89 7.48 18.72
N GLY A 234 5.80 7.94 19.59
CA GLY A 234 7.19 8.25 19.24
C GLY A 234 7.94 7.02 18.71
N ARG A 235 7.88 5.88 19.40
CA ARG A 235 8.56 4.64 18.99
C ARG A 235 8.09 4.14 17.62
N GLN A 236 6.80 4.24 17.31
CA GLN A 236 6.26 3.79 16.01
C GLN A 236 6.78 4.61 14.82
N THR A 237 7.20 5.85 15.03
CA THR A 237 7.87 6.63 13.98
C THR A 237 9.25 6.09 13.60
N LEU A 238 9.87 5.28 14.47
CA LEU A 238 11.19 4.67 14.26
C LEU A 238 11.15 3.16 13.99
N ALA A 239 10.17 2.47 14.59
CA ALA A 239 10.10 1.01 14.60
C ALA A 239 8.64 0.49 14.50
N GLY A 240 7.76 1.30 13.90
CA GLY A 240 6.39 0.92 13.55
C GLY A 240 6.27 0.52 12.09
N LEU A 241 5.08 0.71 11.51
CA LEU A 241 4.79 0.33 10.13
C LEU A 241 5.47 1.25 9.10
N ASN A 242 5.66 2.53 9.44
CA ASN A 242 6.29 3.52 8.57
C ASN A 242 7.47 4.23 9.27
N PRO A 243 8.62 3.54 9.40
CA PRO A 243 9.79 4.07 10.14
C PRO A 243 10.68 5.00 9.30
N CYS A 244 10.24 5.40 8.10
CA CYS A 244 11.10 6.03 7.09
C CYS A 244 10.81 7.52 6.85
N CYS A 245 9.83 8.10 7.54
CA CYS A 245 9.36 9.46 7.27
C CYS A 245 9.83 10.51 8.28
N ILE A 246 10.30 10.11 9.46
CA ILE A 246 10.80 11.07 10.44
C ILE A 246 12.12 11.69 9.97
N GLN A 247 12.28 12.99 10.20
CA GLN A 247 13.43 13.77 9.76
C GLN A 247 14.05 14.53 10.93
N LEU A 248 15.34 14.82 10.83
CA LEU A 248 16.01 15.71 11.75
C LEU A 248 15.60 17.16 11.46
N VAL A 249 15.28 17.94 12.50
CA VAL A 249 15.06 19.38 12.36
C VAL A 249 16.41 20.07 12.10
N THR A 250 16.52 20.70 10.94
CA THR A 250 17.75 21.40 10.51
C THR A 250 17.57 22.92 10.37
N GLU A 251 16.32 23.38 10.30
CA GLU A 251 15.96 24.80 10.19
C GLU A 251 14.88 25.15 11.23
N TRP A 252 14.92 26.38 11.74
CA TRP A 252 13.98 26.88 12.74
C TRP A 252 13.69 28.38 12.53
N PRO A 253 12.42 28.84 12.64
CA PRO A 253 11.20 28.05 12.81
C PRO A 253 10.92 27.14 11.60
N LEU A 254 10.05 26.14 11.77
CA LEU A 254 9.63 25.28 10.66
C LEU A 254 8.85 26.10 9.62
N LYS A 255 9.07 25.83 8.33
CA LYS A 255 8.48 26.59 7.22
C LYS A 255 7.93 25.68 6.12
N SER A 256 6.80 26.08 5.55
CA SER A 256 6.21 25.54 4.33
C SER A 256 6.88 26.15 3.10
N ASN A 257 7.05 25.34 2.05
CA ASN A 257 7.48 25.79 0.73
C ASN A 257 6.30 26.06 -0.22
N LEU A 258 5.07 25.83 0.23
CA LEU A 258 3.87 26.09 -0.55
C LEU A 258 3.59 27.60 -0.69
N ASP A 259 2.89 27.97 -1.76
CA ASP A 259 2.50 29.36 -2.04
C ASP A 259 1.64 29.96 -0.91
N PRO A 260 2.12 30.98 -0.19
CA PRO A 260 1.38 31.55 0.93
C PRO A 260 0.06 32.22 0.55
N GLU A 261 -0.09 32.68 -0.69
CA GLU A 261 -1.33 33.30 -1.17
C GLU A 261 -2.44 32.26 -1.33
N VAL A 262 -2.07 31.01 -1.60
CA VAL A 262 -3.02 29.89 -1.77
C VAL A 262 -3.27 29.19 -0.44
N TYR A 263 -2.21 28.92 0.32
CA TYR A 263 -2.26 28.00 1.46
C TYR A 263 -2.19 28.68 2.83
N GLY A 264 -1.96 29.99 2.87
CA GLY A 264 -1.79 30.76 4.10
C GLY A 264 -0.33 30.88 4.54
N PRO A 265 -0.06 31.43 5.74
CA PRO A 265 1.28 31.73 6.20
C PRO A 265 2.24 30.53 6.11
N ALA A 266 3.47 30.78 5.65
CA ALA A 266 4.48 29.73 5.50
C ALA A 266 5.07 29.26 6.83
N GLU A 267 5.15 30.13 7.84
CA GLU A 267 5.76 29.82 9.13
C GLU A 267 4.83 28.97 10.00
N SER A 268 5.37 27.91 10.60
CA SER A 268 4.66 27.04 11.53
C SER A 268 4.23 27.81 12.78
N ALA A 269 3.07 27.46 13.35
CA ALA A 269 2.61 27.96 14.63
C ALA A 269 3.34 27.30 15.83
N ILE A 270 4.20 26.30 15.61
CA ILE A 270 5.02 25.73 16.69
C ILE A 270 6.14 26.73 17.02
N THR A 271 6.00 27.43 18.15
CA THR A 271 6.94 28.47 18.57
C THR A 271 8.07 27.95 19.46
N THR A 272 9.16 28.71 19.55
CA THR A 272 10.29 28.41 20.44
C THR A 272 9.84 28.27 21.88
N GLU A 273 9.02 29.20 22.36
CA GLU A 273 8.57 29.24 23.77
C GLU A 273 7.75 28.00 24.13
N LEU A 274 6.91 27.53 23.19
CA LEU A 274 6.14 26.31 23.36
C LEU A 274 7.08 25.09 23.46
N VAL A 275 8.05 24.99 22.56
CA VAL A 275 8.98 23.86 22.54
C VAL A 275 9.86 23.85 23.79
N GLU A 276 10.44 24.98 24.20
CA GLU A 276 11.30 25.04 25.38
C GLU A 276 10.53 24.71 26.67
N LYS A 277 9.26 25.12 26.75
CA LYS A 277 8.35 24.72 27.83
C LYS A 277 8.14 23.21 27.86
N GLU A 278 7.87 22.58 26.71
CA GLU A 278 7.65 21.12 26.63
C GLU A 278 8.93 20.29 26.76
N ILE A 279 10.10 20.87 26.46
CA ILE A 279 11.42 20.33 26.80
C ILE A 279 11.70 20.50 28.30
N ARG A 280 10.89 21.27 29.04
CA ARG A 280 11.00 21.46 30.51
C ARG A 280 12.34 22.03 30.94
N GLY A 281 12.94 22.89 30.10
CA GLY A 281 14.18 23.59 30.41
C GLY A 281 15.45 22.71 30.41
N PHE A 282 15.40 21.47 29.91
CA PHE A 282 16.60 20.64 29.75
C PHE A 282 17.59 21.24 28.75
N LEU A 283 17.08 21.85 27.67
CA LEU A 283 17.85 22.49 26.60
C LEU A 283 17.02 23.64 26.00
N THR A 284 17.70 24.63 25.43
CA THR A 284 17.06 25.57 24.50
C THR A 284 16.79 24.89 23.15
N VAL A 285 15.93 25.47 22.31
CA VAL A 285 15.71 24.94 20.94
C VAL A 285 17.01 24.92 20.14
N GLU A 286 17.80 25.99 20.24
CA GLU A 286 19.09 26.11 19.54
C GLU A 286 20.06 24.99 19.93
N GLU A 287 20.15 24.69 21.23
CA GLU A 287 20.98 23.60 21.75
C GLU A 287 20.46 22.23 21.30
N ALA A 288 19.14 22.02 21.34
CA ALA A 288 18.53 20.77 20.90
C ALA A 288 18.76 20.50 19.41
N ILE A 289 18.67 21.52 18.55
CA ILE A 289 19.00 21.40 17.11
C ILE A 289 20.49 21.10 16.94
N LYS A 290 21.37 21.85 17.61
CA LYS A 290 22.83 21.65 17.53
C LYS A 290 23.26 20.25 17.98
N GLN A 291 22.61 19.71 19.01
CA GLN A 291 22.82 18.35 19.51
C GLN A 291 22.08 17.28 18.71
N LYS A 292 21.33 17.65 17.65
CA LYS A 292 20.53 16.76 16.82
C LYS A 292 19.47 15.97 17.61
N LYS A 293 18.81 16.66 18.53
CA LYS A 293 17.78 16.10 19.43
C LYS A 293 16.35 16.46 19.04
N LEU A 294 16.13 17.32 18.03
CA LEU A 294 14.80 17.62 17.52
C LEU A 294 14.53 16.93 16.20
N PHE A 295 13.39 16.25 16.13
CA PHE A 295 12.93 15.52 14.96
C PHE A 295 11.51 15.92 14.60
N VAL A 296 11.16 15.82 13.32
CA VAL A 296 9.84 16.18 12.82
C VAL A 296 9.32 15.09 11.89
N LEU A 297 8.04 14.78 12.03
CA LEU A 297 7.25 14.10 11.01
C LEU A 297 6.45 15.18 10.28
N ASP A 298 6.95 15.63 9.13
CA ASP A 298 6.37 16.74 8.37
C ASP A 298 5.56 16.23 7.18
N TYR A 299 4.24 16.17 7.36
CA TYR A 299 3.28 15.89 6.29
C TYR A 299 2.54 17.15 5.83
N HIS A 300 2.98 18.33 6.27
CA HIS A 300 2.28 19.57 5.98
C HIS A 300 2.20 19.82 4.48
N ASP A 301 3.35 19.98 3.81
CA ASP A 301 3.39 20.33 2.40
C ASP A 301 2.88 19.20 1.49
N LEU A 302 2.97 17.96 1.95
CA LEU A 302 2.45 16.78 1.25
C LEU A 302 0.92 16.74 1.26
N LEU A 303 0.30 16.98 2.42
CA LEU A 303 -1.14 16.78 2.61
C LEU A 303 -1.94 18.05 2.38
N LEU A 304 -1.39 19.23 2.69
CA LEU A 304 -2.12 20.51 2.62
C LEU A 304 -2.77 20.77 1.25
N PRO A 305 -2.12 20.48 0.09
CA PRO A 305 -2.73 20.62 -1.22
C PRO A 305 -3.97 19.74 -1.46
N LEU A 306 -4.12 18.65 -0.70
CA LEU A 306 -5.24 17.72 -0.78
C LEU A 306 -6.37 18.04 0.20
N VAL A 307 -6.13 18.92 1.18
CA VAL A 307 -7.06 19.17 2.29
C VAL A 307 -8.41 19.68 1.80
N GLU A 308 -8.42 20.62 0.85
CA GLU A 308 -9.65 21.17 0.31
C GLU A 308 -10.51 20.10 -0.37
N GLU A 309 -9.93 19.37 -1.34
CA GLU A 309 -10.65 18.36 -2.10
C GLU A 309 -11.15 17.21 -1.23
N VAL A 310 -10.35 16.77 -0.26
CA VAL A 310 -10.81 15.76 0.69
C VAL A 310 -11.98 16.28 1.50
N ARG A 311 -11.89 17.48 2.09
CA ARG A 311 -12.95 18.03 2.96
C ARG A 311 -14.27 18.36 2.23
N LYS A 312 -14.29 18.41 0.91
CA LYS A 312 -15.52 18.49 0.11
C LYS A 312 -16.30 17.17 0.11
N LEU A 313 -15.63 16.05 0.40
CA LEU A 313 -16.26 14.74 0.50
C LEU A 313 -16.98 14.59 1.85
N GLU A 314 -18.24 14.18 1.79
CA GLU A 314 -19.09 14.00 2.97
C GLU A 314 -18.45 13.05 4.00
N GLY A 315 -18.46 13.46 5.28
CA GLY A 315 -17.97 12.65 6.38
C GLY A 315 -16.44 12.53 6.48
N THR A 316 -15.68 13.32 5.72
CA THR A 316 -14.21 13.25 5.73
C THR A 316 -13.55 14.52 6.26
N THR A 317 -12.30 14.38 6.71
CA THR A 317 -11.47 15.49 7.19
C THR A 317 -10.01 15.18 6.91
N LEU A 318 -9.21 16.23 6.68
CA LEU A 318 -7.76 16.14 6.51
C LEU A 318 -7.12 17.45 7.00
N TYR A 319 -5.89 17.36 7.50
CA TYR A 319 -5.07 18.51 7.84
C TYR A 319 -3.67 18.31 7.23
N GLY A 320 -3.03 19.40 6.84
CA GLY A 320 -1.57 19.41 6.74
C GLY A 320 -1.04 19.34 8.17
N SER A 321 -0.19 18.37 8.49
CA SER A 321 0.23 18.11 9.86
C SER A 321 1.74 18.08 10.03
N ARG A 322 2.20 18.59 11.18
CA ARG A 322 3.58 18.41 11.66
C ARG A 322 3.54 17.85 13.06
N ALA A 323 4.32 16.82 13.34
CA ALA A 323 4.54 16.35 14.70
C ALA A 323 6.02 16.53 15.05
N LEU A 324 6.30 17.26 16.12
CA LEU A 324 7.65 17.53 16.62
C LEU A 324 7.97 16.57 17.76
N PHE A 325 9.19 16.03 17.77
CA PHE A 325 9.68 15.07 18.74
C PHE A 325 11.04 15.51 19.29
N PHE A 326 11.29 15.12 20.54
CA PHE A 326 12.56 15.32 21.22
C PHE A 326 13.20 13.98 21.57
N LEU A 327 14.47 13.83 21.25
CA LEU A 327 15.29 12.69 21.66
C LEU A 327 15.80 12.93 23.09
N THR A 328 15.28 12.13 23.99
CA THR A 328 15.61 12.15 25.42
C THR A 328 16.96 11.49 25.69
N GLU A 329 17.48 11.66 26.91
CA GLU A 329 18.77 11.08 27.32
C GLU A 329 18.73 9.54 27.44
N ASP A 330 17.57 8.96 27.73
CA ASP A 330 17.33 7.52 27.73
C ASP A 330 17.19 6.93 26.32
N GLY A 331 17.31 7.75 25.28
CA GLY A 331 17.32 7.33 23.89
C GLY A 331 15.92 7.05 23.31
N THR A 332 14.87 7.60 23.91
CA THR A 332 13.50 7.50 23.43
C THR A 332 13.06 8.79 22.72
N LEU A 333 12.11 8.68 21.80
CA LEU A 333 11.49 9.85 21.18
C LEU A 333 10.21 10.21 21.91
N ARG A 334 10.16 11.44 22.43
CA ARG A 334 8.99 12.00 23.09
C ARG A 334 8.33 13.03 22.18
N PRO A 335 7.02 12.92 21.88
CA PRO A 335 6.30 13.97 21.17
C PRO A 335 6.26 15.26 22.02
N LEU A 336 6.40 16.40 21.36
CA LEU A 336 6.36 17.72 21.98
C LEU A 336 5.13 18.52 21.52
N ALA A 337 4.83 18.47 20.23
CA ALA A 337 3.78 19.28 19.65
C ALA A 337 3.24 18.64 18.36
N ILE A 338 1.96 18.83 18.09
CA ILE A 338 1.32 18.50 16.82
C ILE A 338 0.65 19.76 16.29
N GLU A 339 1.10 20.24 15.14
CA GLU A 339 0.43 21.28 14.36
C GLU A 339 -0.56 20.64 13.38
N LEU A 340 -1.78 21.16 13.35
CA LEU A 340 -2.80 20.84 12.36
C LEU A 340 -3.17 22.10 11.60
N THR A 341 -3.03 22.08 10.29
CA THR A 341 -3.27 23.22 9.39
C THR A 341 -4.33 22.89 8.35
N ARG A 342 -5.17 23.88 8.07
CA ARG A 342 -6.20 23.85 7.04
C ARG A 342 -6.11 25.15 6.23
N PRO A 343 -5.97 25.07 4.89
CA PRO A 343 -5.89 26.26 4.06
C PRO A 343 -7.26 26.98 4.02
N PRO A 344 -7.32 28.21 3.51
CA PRO A 344 -8.58 28.83 3.14
C PRO A 344 -9.35 27.96 2.15
N TYR A 345 -10.63 27.70 2.39
CA TYR A 345 -11.48 26.95 1.47
C TYR A 345 -12.96 27.21 1.75
N ASP A 346 -13.81 27.22 0.71
CA ASP A 346 -15.27 27.34 0.84
C ASP A 346 -15.73 28.51 1.76
N GLY A 347 -15.11 29.69 1.58
CA GLY A 347 -15.36 30.88 2.39
C GLY A 347 -14.85 30.81 3.85
N LYS A 348 -14.26 29.68 4.27
CA LYS A 348 -13.65 29.52 5.59
C LYS A 348 -12.23 30.07 5.56
N PRO A 349 -11.82 30.86 6.57
CA PRO A 349 -10.47 31.38 6.62
C PRO A 349 -9.46 30.25 6.88
N TYR A 350 -8.20 30.58 6.63
CA TYR A 350 -7.05 29.81 7.12
C TYR A 350 -7.23 29.48 8.60
N TRP A 351 -6.87 28.25 8.98
CA TRP A 351 -6.90 27.80 10.36
C TRP A 351 -5.71 26.91 10.64
N ASN A 352 -5.00 27.18 11.72
CA ASN A 352 -4.04 26.25 12.30
C ASN A 352 -4.20 26.19 13.82
N ARG A 353 -3.73 25.08 14.39
CA ARG A 353 -3.68 24.88 15.84
C ARG A 353 -2.53 23.97 16.20
N VAL A 354 -1.81 24.34 17.26
CA VAL A 354 -0.83 23.49 17.90
C VAL A 354 -1.45 22.82 19.12
N LEU A 355 -1.25 21.51 19.23
CA LEU A 355 -1.63 20.67 20.36
C LEU A 355 -0.35 20.20 21.05
N THR A 356 -0.32 20.21 22.38
CA THR A 356 0.79 19.70 23.19
C THR A 356 0.28 18.52 24.04
N PRO A 357 1.19 17.64 24.51
CA PRO A 357 0.86 16.57 25.47
C PRO A 357 0.15 17.05 26.74
#